data_AF-A0A9D5W961-F1
#
_entry.id   AF-A0A9D5W961-F1
#
_cell.length_a   1.000
_cell.length_b   1.000
_cell.length_c   1.000
_cell.angle_alpha   90.00
_cell.angle_beta   90.00
_cell.angle_gamma   90.00
#
_symmetry.space_group_name_H-M   'P 1'
#
loop_
_entity.id
_entity.type
_entity.pdbx_description
1 polymer ?
#
loop_
_entity_poly.entity_id
_entity_poly.type
_entity_poly.pdbx_seq_one_letter_code
_entity_poly.pdbx_strand_id
1 'polypeptide(L)'
;MNILFVFCEGLHDAHFIARVLSVKDENDSKKYKRSKWRIKEFPKPLSGFLKRLSDNNKLETIAIGEYVPFMLPVASLVNTENDEPNAKINELVLVFKTDGKDNIQYTTELLGMLGDVLSQDVRGIGQGGNNNNAFLFFYDADSRGRKKTIEYFKKNYANFFGDLDGLDAEPWVTTDKGFRVGLYVFTGDDNNVGTLEDILINLFEMKNKVLVDSADCFITKHSYNKCDTVESKANISKSVLTICGQTEKERAGASLAAVISHCDILSGAFDFSDGKIVWAEIVNMIDGAFPSQP
;
A
#
# COMPACT_ATOMS: atom_id res chain seq x y z
N MET A 1 6.71 -9.30 18.44
CA MET A 1 6.64 -9.11 16.99
C MET A 1 5.36 -8.34 16.75
N ASN A 2 5.49 -7.18 16.11
CA ASN A 2 4.36 -6.36 15.71
C ASN A 2 3.98 -6.68 14.26
N ILE A 3 2.71 -6.58 13.91
CA ILE A 3 2.20 -6.88 12.58
C ILE A 3 1.42 -5.68 12.06
N LEU A 4 1.90 -5.10 10.98
CA LEU A 4 1.24 -4.02 10.27
C LEU A 4 0.55 -4.57 9.03
N PHE A 5 -0.77 -4.42 8.96
CA PHE A 5 -1.56 -4.71 7.77
C PHE A 5 -1.73 -3.43 6.97
N VAL A 6 -1.18 -3.39 5.76
CA VAL A 6 -1.27 -2.25 4.84
C VAL A 6 -2.25 -2.57 3.73
N PHE A 7 -3.20 -1.68 3.47
CA PHE A 7 -4.23 -1.83 2.45
C PHE A 7 -4.11 -0.67 1.47
N CYS A 8 -3.86 -0.97 0.20
CA CYS A 8 -3.72 0.04 -0.85
C CYS A 8 -4.87 -0.07 -1.86
N GLU A 9 -5.30 1.03 -2.46
CA GLU A 9 -6.41 1.05 -3.42
C GLU A 9 -6.16 0.24 -4.69
N GLY A 10 -4.92 0.18 -5.16
CA GLY A 10 -4.53 -0.52 -6.37
C GLY A 10 -3.32 -1.42 -6.18
N LEU A 11 -3.10 -2.29 -7.17
CA LEU A 11 -1.91 -3.14 -7.21
C LEU A 11 -0.63 -2.30 -7.36
N HIS A 12 -0.66 -1.21 -8.13
CA HIS A 12 0.48 -0.32 -8.33
C HIS A 12 0.88 0.38 -7.02
N ASP A 13 -0.09 0.88 -6.26
CA ASP A 13 0.11 1.45 -4.93
C ASP A 13 0.78 0.47 -3.98
N ALA A 14 0.27 -0.77 -3.92
CA ALA A 14 0.87 -1.82 -3.08
C ALA A 14 2.33 -2.10 -3.46
N HIS A 15 2.65 -2.12 -4.76
CA HIS A 15 4.04 -2.26 -5.21
C HIS A 15 4.89 -1.02 -4.91
N PHE A 16 4.31 0.17 -4.97
CA PHE A 16 4.99 1.42 -4.61
C PHE A 16 5.37 1.43 -3.13
N ILE A 17 4.42 1.19 -2.22
CA ILE A 17 4.68 1.13 -0.78
C ILE A 17 5.74 0.06 -0.47
N ALA A 18 5.58 -1.15 -1.04
CA ALA A 18 6.56 -2.21 -0.84
C ALA A 18 7.94 -1.91 -1.45
N ARG A 19 8.03 -1.01 -2.45
CA ARG A 19 9.30 -0.53 -2.99
C ARG A 19 9.92 0.49 -2.05
N VAL A 20 9.20 1.56 -1.69
CA VAL A 20 9.66 2.63 -0.79
C VAL A 20 10.29 2.03 0.48
N LEU A 21 9.60 1.09 1.13
CA LEU A 21 10.10 0.43 2.35
C LEU A 21 11.36 -0.43 2.13
N SER A 22 11.57 -0.93 0.92
CA SER A 22 12.67 -1.86 0.60
C SER A 22 13.92 -1.19 0.01
N VAL A 23 13.85 0.13 -0.19
CA VAL A 23 14.97 0.95 -0.66
C VAL A 23 15.93 1.19 0.52
N LYS A 24 17.22 1.37 0.20
CA LYS A 24 18.24 1.69 1.20
C LYS A 24 18.11 3.16 1.59
N ASP A 25 18.20 3.47 2.87
CA ASP A 25 18.31 4.85 3.33
C ASP A 25 19.74 5.39 3.14
N GLU A 26 19.98 6.64 3.53
CA GLU A 26 21.29 7.31 3.44
C GLU A 26 22.40 6.63 4.25
N ASN A 27 22.04 5.82 5.25
CA ASN A 27 22.99 5.02 6.02
C ASN A 27 23.26 3.65 5.36
N ASP A 28 22.83 3.48 4.11
CA ASP A 28 22.86 2.23 3.33
C ASP A 28 22.11 1.07 4.02
N SER A 29 21.26 1.38 5.00
CA SER A 29 20.55 0.41 5.81
C SER A 29 19.15 0.20 5.25
N LYS A 30 18.75 -1.07 5.10
CA LYS A 30 17.36 -1.42 4.77
C LYS A 30 16.64 -1.79 6.05
N LYS A 31 15.85 -0.85 6.59
CA LYS A 31 15.01 -1.13 7.76
C LYS A 31 14.02 -2.27 7.49
N TYR A 32 13.38 -2.25 6.32
CA TYR A 32 12.45 -3.31 5.91
C TYR A 32 13.00 -4.12 4.74
N LYS A 33 12.99 -5.44 4.88
CA LYS A 33 13.45 -6.39 3.86
C LYS A 33 12.28 -7.21 3.36
N ARG A 34 12.14 -7.33 2.03
CA ARG A 34 11.13 -8.23 1.44
C ARG A 34 11.40 -9.66 1.88
N SER A 35 10.41 -10.29 2.51
CA SER A 35 10.48 -11.70 2.86
C SER A 35 10.07 -12.56 1.67
N LYS A 36 10.73 -13.72 1.52
CA LYS A 36 10.35 -14.76 0.54
C LYS A 36 9.66 -15.94 1.22
N TRP A 37 9.06 -15.69 2.38
CA TRP A 37 8.42 -16.72 3.17
C TRP A 37 7.25 -17.35 2.42
N ARG A 38 7.19 -18.67 2.46
CA ARG A 38 6.03 -19.44 2.03
C ARG A 38 4.94 -19.29 3.09
N ILE A 39 3.67 -19.45 2.70
CA ILE A 39 2.51 -19.35 3.62
C ILE A 39 2.72 -20.12 4.94
N LYS A 40 3.27 -21.34 4.87
CA LYS A 40 3.51 -22.20 6.04
C LYS A 40 4.61 -21.69 7.00
N GLU A 41 5.47 -20.79 6.53
CA GLU A 41 6.61 -20.24 7.28
C GLU A 41 6.19 -19.03 8.11
N PHE A 42 5.03 -18.42 7.82
CA PHE A 42 4.49 -17.36 8.64
C PHE A 42 4.10 -17.87 10.04
N PRO A 43 4.29 -17.05 11.08
CA PRO A 43 3.94 -17.42 12.44
C PRO A 43 2.44 -17.73 12.55
N LYS A 44 2.07 -18.61 13.47
CA LYS A 44 0.65 -18.78 13.82
C LYS A 44 0.17 -17.57 14.63
N PRO A 45 -1.08 -17.13 14.48
CA PRO A 45 -2.15 -17.74 13.66
C PRO A 45 -2.15 -17.29 12.18
N LEU A 46 -1.22 -16.43 11.77
CA LEU A 46 -1.17 -15.82 10.44
C LEU A 46 -0.98 -16.82 9.28
N SER A 47 -0.17 -17.87 9.44
CA SER A 47 -0.07 -18.92 8.41
C SER A 47 -1.41 -19.61 8.13
N GLY A 48 -2.25 -19.80 9.15
CA GLY A 48 -3.59 -20.34 9.01
C GLY A 48 -4.55 -19.37 8.31
N PHE A 49 -4.43 -18.07 8.60
CA PHE A 49 -5.15 -17.02 7.87
C PHE A 49 -4.81 -17.00 6.39
N LEU A 50 -3.52 -16.91 6.06
CA LEU A 50 -3.04 -16.86 4.67
C LEU A 50 -3.42 -18.13 3.90
N LYS A 51 -3.39 -19.30 4.57
CA LYS A 51 -3.89 -20.54 3.98
C LYS A 51 -5.38 -20.45 3.67
N ARG A 52 -6.21 -19.98 4.61
CA ARG A 52 -7.66 -19.77 4.38
C ARG A 52 -7.94 -18.80 3.23
N LEU A 53 -7.17 -17.71 3.11
CA LEU A 53 -7.30 -16.79 1.97
C LEU A 53 -6.97 -17.46 0.64
N SER A 54 -5.94 -18.32 0.63
CA SER A 54 -5.60 -19.10 -0.56
C SER A 54 -6.69 -20.11 -0.93
N ASP A 55 -7.24 -20.81 0.08
CA ASP A 55 -8.24 -21.87 -0.08
C ASP A 55 -9.65 -21.31 -0.42
N ASN A 56 -9.97 -20.09 0.02
CA ASN A 56 -11.23 -19.39 -0.28
C ASN A 56 -11.34 -18.92 -1.73
N ASN A 57 -10.26 -18.98 -2.52
CA ASN A 57 -10.37 -18.86 -3.97
C ASN A 57 -11.07 -20.11 -4.48
N LYS A 58 -12.41 -20.06 -4.59
CA LYS A 58 -13.26 -21.16 -5.05
C LYS A 58 -12.94 -21.53 -6.50
N LEU A 59 -11.84 -22.24 -6.74
CA LEU A 59 -11.37 -22.68 -8.06
C LEU A 59 -12.48 -23.38 -8.85
N GLU A 60 -13.42 -24.01 -8.15
CA GLU A 60 -14.58 -24.72 -8.72
C GLU A 60 -15.70 -23.79 -9.22
N THR A 61 -15.80 -22.53 -8.76
CA THR A 61 -16.84 -21.58 -9.17
C THR A 61 -16.36 -20.53 -10.16
N ILE A 62 -15.08 -20.59 -10.54
CA ILE A 62 -14.45 -19.61 -11.42
C ILE A 62 -14.65 -20.08 -12.85
N ALA A 63 -15.26 -19.24 -13.70
CA ALA A 63 -15.34 -19.56 -15.11
C ALA A 63 -13.94 -19.50 -15.75
N ILE A 64 -13.67 -20.43 -16.66
CA ILE A 64 -12.38 -20.46 -17.36
C ILE A 64 -12.20 -19.15 -18.13
N GLY A 65 -11.11 -18.44 -17.84
CA GLY A 65 -10.79 -17.14 -18.44
C GLY A 65 -11.21 -15.93 -17.59
N GLU A 66 -11.94 -16.13 -16.49
CA GLU A 66 -12.23 -15.05 -15.54
C GLU A 66 -11.09 -14.81 -14.57
N TYR A 67 -10.84 -13.54 -14.29
CA TYR A 67 -9.88 -13.11 -13.28
C TYR A 67 -10.48 -13.26 -11.89
N VAL A 68 -9.73 -13.89 -11.00
CA VAL A 68 -10.10 -14.05 -9.60
C VAL A 68 -9.29 -13.07 -8.79
N PRO A 69 -9.93 -12.16 -8.04
CA PRO A 69 -9.20 -11.28 -7.15
C PRO A 69 -8.52 -12.11 -6.06
N PHE A 70 -7.20 -12.30 -6.21
CA PHE A 70 -6.41 -13.07 -5.27
C PHE A 70 -6.27 -12.30 -3.96
N MET A 71 -6.59 -12.94 -2.84
CA MET A 71 -6.63 -12.31 -1.50
C MET A 71 -5.30 -12.29 -0.73
N LEU A 72 -4.22 -12.79 -1.32
CA LEU A 72 -2.93 -12.80 -0.64
C LEU A 72 -2.25 -11.42 -0.65
N PRO A 73 -1.39 -11.11 0.35
CA PRO A 73 -0.56 -9.93 0.32
C PRO A 73 0.27 -9.88 -0.98
N VAL A 74 0.30 -8.71 -1.61
CA VAL A 74 1.17 -8.36 -2.74
C VAL A 74 2.63 -8.41 -2.33
N ALA A 75 2.93 -8.01 -1.10
CA ALA A 75 4.26 -8.07 -0.52
C ALA A 75 4.22 -8.40 0.97
N SER A 76 5.29 -9.01 1.45
CA SER A 76 5.59 -9.12 2.88
C SER A 76 6.98 -8.56 3.13
N LEU A 77 7.12 -7.74 4.16
CA LEU A 77 8.38 -7.15 4.56
C LEU A 77 8.62 -7.38 6.05
N VAL A 78 9.87 -7.58 6.44
CA VAL A 78 10.28 -7.80 7.82
C VAL A 78 11.30 -6.75 8.24
N ASN A 79 11.15 -6.27 9.46
CA ASN A 79 12.16 -5.53 10.19
C ASN A 79 12.74 -6.46 11.26
N THR A 80 14.04 -6.70 11.18
CA THR A 80 14.78 -7.61 12.06
C THR A 80 15.73 -6.82 12.94
N GLU A 81 16.05 -7.37 14.11
CA GLU A 81 16.99 -6.75 15.05
C GLU A 81 18.40 -6.60 14.45
N ASN A 82 18.78 -7.49 13.55
CA ASN A 82 20.02 -7.43 12.77
C ASN A 82 19.87 -8.18 11.44
N ASP A 83 20.96 -8.23 10.67
CA ASP A 83 20.99 -8.79 9.32
C ASP A 83 21.28 -10.30 9.25
N GLU A 84 21.35 -10.98 10.39
CA GLU A 84 21.68 -12.39 10.43
C GLU A 84 20.51 -13.29 9.99
N PRO A 85 20.76 -14.49 9.42
CA PRO A 85 19.71 -15.37 8.92
C PRO A 85 18.67 -15.82 9.96
N ASN A 86 19.00 -15.76 11.25
CA ASN A 86 18.15 -16.16 12.37
C ASN A 86 17.74 -14.97 13.25
N ALA A 87 17.90 -13.74 12.75
CA ALA A 87 17.56 -12.54 13.47
C ALA A 87 16.09 -12.57 13.93
N LYS A 88 15.86 -12.10 15.16
CA LYS A 88 14.50 -11.93 15.67
C LYS A 88 13.77 -10.87 14.85
N ILE A 89 12.52 -11.17 14.52
CA ILE A 89 11.66 -10.23 13.79
C ILE A 89 10.95 -9.34 14.80
N ASN A 90 11.22 -8.05 14.66
CA ASN A 90 10.58 -7.01 15.42
C ASN A 90 9.22 -6.70 14.81
N GLU A 91 9.16 -6.54 13.49
CA GLU A 91 7.95 -6.13 12.78
C GLU A 91 7.76 -6.91 11.48
N LEU A 92 6.50 -7.23 11.18
CA LEU A 92 6.05 -7.84 9.95
C LEU A 92 5.05 -6.90 9.27
N VAL A 93 5.34 -6.47 8.05
CA VAL A 93 4.44 -5.66 7.23
C VAL A 93 3.85 -6.54 6.13
N LEU A 94 2.52 -6.60 6.05
CA LEU A 94 1.79 -7.31 5.00
C LEU A 94 1.04 -6.29 4.14
N VAL A 95 1.38 -6.19 2.87
CA VAL A 95 0.79 -5.21 1.95
C VAL A 95 -0.24 -5.90 1.07
N PHE A 96 -1.49 -5.48 1.17
CA PHE A 96 -2.62 -5.96 0.39
C PHE A 96 -3.03 -4.89 -0.63
N LYS A 97 -3.49 -5.36 -1.80
CA LYS A 97 -4.33 -4.54 -2.66
C LYS A 97 -5.78 -4.69 -2.19
N THR A 98 -6.54 -3.62 -2.25
CA THR A 98 -7.99 -3.59 -2.18
C THR A 98 -8.47 -3.33 -3.62
N ASP A 99 -9.59 -3.86 -4.09
CA ASP A 99 -9.99 -3.68 -5.50
C ASP A 99 -10.75 -2.36 -5.72
N GLY A 100 -10.13 -1.24 -5.33
CA GLY A 100 -10.70 0.11 -5.39
C GLY A 100 -11.35 0.57 -4.09
N LYS A 101 -11.32 1.88 -3.80
CA LYS A 101 -11.92 2.46 -2.57
C LYS A 101 -13.45 2.30 -2.50
N ASP A 102 -14.10 2.12 -3.64
CA ASP A 102 -15.55 1.92 -3.72
C ASP A 102 -15.94 0.44 -3.58
N ASN A 103 -14.99 -0.49 -3.63
CA ASN A 103 -15.20 -1.92 -3.41
C ASN A 103 -14.81 -2.32 -1.98
N ILE A 104 -15.59 -1.81 -1.03
CA ILE A 104 -15.35 -2.01 0.41
C ILE A 104 -15.55 -3.48 0.80
N GLN A 105 -16.42 -4.20 0.11
CA GLN A 105 -16.80 -5.58 0.44
C GLN A 105 -15.59 -6.47 0.62
N TYR A 106 -14.67 -6.46 -0.36
CA TYR A 106 -13.43 -7.23 -0.32
C TYR A 106 -12.62 -6.95 0.94
N THR A 107 -12.43 -5.67 1.25
CA THR A 107 -11.66 -5.25 2.41
C THR A 107 -12.35 -5.63 3.71
N THR A 108 -13.67 -5.50 3.79
CA THR A 108 -14.43 -5.90 4.98
C THR A 108 -14.46 -7.41 5.19
N GLU A 109 -14.49 -8.21 4.12
CA GLU A 109 -14.38 -9.67 4.21
C GLU A 109 -12.99 -10.07 4.73
N LEU A 110 -11.93 -9.45 4.20
CA LEU A 110 -10.56 -9.65 4.66
C LEU A 110 -10.38 -9.25 6.13
N LEU A 111 -10.92 -8.11 6.53
CA LEU A 111 -10.94 -7.63 7.91
C LEU A 111 -11.76 -8.55 8.82
N GLY A 112 -12.90 -9.08 8.37
CA GLY A 112 -13.67 -10.08 9.09
C GLY A 112 -12.89 -11.37 9.34
N MET A 113 -12.23 -11.90 8.30
CA MET A 113 -11.36 -13.08 8.42
C MET A 113 -10.16 -12.81 9.33
N LEU A 114 -9.57 -11.62 9.28
CA LEU A 114 -8.53 -11.19 10.22
C LEU A 114 -9.09 -11.12 11.64
N GLY A 115 -10.30 -10.58 11.80
CA GLY A 115 -11.05 -10.56 13.04
C GLY A 115 -11.15 -11.96 13.64
N ASP A 116 -11.51 -13.00 12.88
CA ASP A 116 -11.59 -14.38 13.37
C ASP A 116 -10.23 -14.98 13.77
N VAL A 117 -9.16 -14.59 13.09
CA VAL A 117 -7.79 -15.08 13.31
C VAL A 117 -7.18 -14.43 14.53
N LEU A 118 -7.22 -13.11 14.55
CA LEU A 118 -6.77 -12.30 15.66
C LEU A 118 -7.65 -12.63 16.86
N SER A 119 -8.94 -12.96 16.66
CA SER A 119 -9.88 -13.20 17.74
C SER A 119 -9.74 -14.49 18.54
N GLN A 120 -8.95 -15.45 18.05
CA GLN A 120 -8.65 -16.65 18.81
C GLN A 120 -7.76 -16.38 20.04
N ASP A 121 -7.14 -15.20 20.12
CA ASP A 121 -6.52 -14.63 21.33
C ASP A 121 -7.41 -13.55 22.01
N VAL A 122 -8.66 -13.36 21.56
CA VAL A 122 -9.53 -12.19 21.84
C VAL A 122 -10.78 -12.60 22.56
N ARG A 123 -10.58 -13.10 23.77
CA ARG A 123 -11.38 -12.53 24.86
C ARG A 123 -10.70 -11.31 25.49
N GLY A 124 -9.58 -10.82 24.92
CA GLY A 124 -8.78 -9.71 25.42
C GLY A 124 -8.70 -8.42 24.58
N ILE A 125 -9.06 -8.35 23.28
CA ILE A 125 -8.91 -7.06 22.53
C ILE A 125 -9.92 -5.99 22.98
N GLY A 126 -11.09 -6.37 23.50
CA GLY A 126 -12.01 -5.40 24.09
C GLY A 126 -11.64 -4.91 25.50
N GLN A 127 -10.68 -5.58 26.17
CA GLN A 127 -10.22 -5.22 27.51
C GLN A 127 -8.74 -5.63 27.67
N GLY A 128 -7.82 -4.80 27.18
CA GLY A 128 -6.39 -4.84 27.54
C GLY A 128 -5.46 -5.72 26.68
N GLY A 129 -5.81 -6.05 25.44
CA GLY A 129 -5.02 -6.93 24.57
C GLY A 129 -3.85 -6.24 23.86
N ASN A 130 -2.66 -6.85 23.94
CA ASN A 130 -1.38 -6.42 23.33
C ASN A 130 -1.51 -5.62 22.01
N ASN A 131 -0.97 -4.39 22.00
CA ASN A 131 -0.85 -3.41 20.90
C ASN A 131 0.01 -3.86 19.70
N ASN A 132 0.11 -5.16 19.42
CA ASN A 132 1.05 -5.70 18.44
C ASN A 132 0.47 -5.75 17.02
N ASN A 133 -0.72 -5.23 16.77
CA ASN A 133 -1.34 -5.20 15.44
C ASN A 133 -1.81 -3.78 15.08
N ALA A 134 -1.52 -3.34 13.86
CA ALA A 134 -1.95 -2.05 13.34
C ALA A 134 -2.45 -2.18 11.89
N PHE A 135 -3.32 -1.27 11.48
CA PHE A 135 -3.96 -1.25 10.17
C PHE A 135 -3.71 0.11 9.50
N LEU A 136 -3.14 0.11 8.30
CA LEU A 136 -2.82 1.32 7.56
C LEU A 136 -3.44 1.27 6.17
N PHE A 137 -4.12 2.34 5.78
CA PHE A 137 -4.79 2.45 4.48
C PHE A 137 -4.14 3.55 3.63
N PHE A 138 -3.97 3.29 2.34
CA PHE A 138 -3.45 4.23 1.34
C PHE A 138 -4.49 4.41 0.23
N TYR A 139 -5.07 5.60 0.12
CA TYR A 139 -6.09 5.95 -0.88
C TYR A 139 -5.70 7.20 -1.68
N ASP A 140 -6.22 7.30 -2.90
CA ASP A 140 -6.13 8.54 -3.68
C ASP A 140 -7.24 9.52 -3.29
N ALA A 141 -6.89 10.81 -3.22
CA ALA A 141 -7.89 11.86 -3.08
C ALA A 141 -8.76 11.98 -4.34
N ASP A 142 -8.20 11.73 -5.53
CA ASP A 142 -8.83 11.96 -6.83
C ASP A 142 -9.53 13.33 -6.90
N SER A 143 -10.62 13.46 -7.67
CA SER A 143 -11.50 14.62 -7.64
C SER A 143 -12.37 14.73 -6.37
N ARG A 144 -12.42 13.67 -5.54
CA ARG A 144 -13.22 13.64 -4.31
C ARG A 144 -12.66 14.61 -3.27
N GLY A 145 -11.34 14.72 -3.22
CA GLY A 145 -10.61 15.58 -2.29
C GLY A 145 -10.38 14.91 -0.93
N ARG A 146 -9.25 15.25 -0.30
CA ARG A 146 -8.73 14.63 0.92
C ARG A 146 -9.77 14.49 2.02
N LYS A 147 -10.44 15.58 2.38
CA LYS A 147 -11.43 15.60 3.47
C LYS A 147 -12.58 14.60 3.23
N LYS A 148 -13.15 14.59 2.03
CA LYS A 148 -14.24 13.68 1.68
C LYS A 148 -13.76 12.23 1.60
N THR A 149 -12.51 11.98 1.22
CA THR A 149 -11.92 10.63 1.27
C THR A 149 -11.80 10.13 2.71
N ILE A 150 -11.38 10.98 3.66
CA ILE A 150 -11.33 10.60 5.08
C ILE A 150 -12.74 10.36 5.65
N GLU A 151 -13.70 11.24 5.38
CA GLU A 151 -15.10 11.05 5.81
C GLU A 151 -15.69 9.76 5.25
N TYR A 152 -15.41 9.46 3.97
CA TYR A 152 -15.81 8.21 3.34
C TYR A 152 -15.17 7.01 4.02
N PHE A 153 -13.87 7.06 4.31
CA PHE A 153 -13.18 5.99 5.04
C PHE A 153 -13.82 5.74 6.40
N LYS A 154 -14.00 6.79 7.21
CA LYS A 154 -14.64 6.71 8.54
C LYS A 154 -16.00 6.05 8.46
N LYS A 155 -16.87 6.50 7.54
CA LYS A 155 -18.21 5.96 7.36
C LYS A 155 -18.23 4.46 7.07
N ASN A 156 -17.28 3.98 6.27
CA ASN A 156 -17.28 2.60 5.80
C ASN A 156 -16.59 1.63 6.76
N TYR A 157 -15.62 2.10 7.54
CA TYR A 157 -14.83 1.25 8.43
C TYR A 157 -15.12 1.42 9.92
N ALA A 158 -15.93 2.41 10.33
CA ALA A 158 -16.32 2.61 11.73
C ALA A 158 -17.05 1.39 12.33
N ASN A 159 -17.85 0.67 11.53
CA ASN A 159 -18.50 -0.56 12.00
C ASN A 159 -17.49 -1.63 12.43
N PHE A 160 -16.35 -1.71 11.73
CA PHE A 160 -15.31 -2.68 12.03
C PHE A 160 -14.41 -2.16 13.16
N PHE A 161 -13.76 -1.01 12.97
CA PHE A 161 -12.76 -0.49 13.90
C PHE A 161 -13.32 0.25 15.11
N GLY A 162 -14.57 0.72 15.05
CA GLY A 162 -15.16 1.59 16.07
C GLY A 162 -14.96 3.07 15.77
N ASP A 163 -14.77 3.87 16.81
CA ASP A 163 -14.57 5.31 16.67
C ASP A 163 -13.24 5.62 15.96
N LEU A 164 -13.35 6.37 14.86
CA LEU A 164 -12.24 6.79 14.00
C LEU A 164 -12.07 8.33 14.04
N ASP A 165 -12.70 9.01 14.98
CA ASP A 165 -12.53 10.44 15.20
C ASP A 165 -11.06 10.73 15.55
N GLY A 166 -10.52 11.80 14.96
CA GLY A 166 -9.10 12.14 15.04
C GLY A 166 -8.26 11.83 13.81
N LEU A 167 -8.69 10.94 12.88
CA LEU A 167 -7.94 10.67 11.63
C LEU A 167 -7.75 11.90 10.71
N ASP A 168 -8.50 12.98 10.94
CA ASP A 168 -8.34 14.23 10.20
C ASP A 168 -7.13 15.06 10.68
N ALA A 169 -6.69 14.82 11.92
CA ALA A 169 -5.68 15.61 12.62
C ALA A 169 -4.40 14.79 12.92
N GLU A 170 -4.55 13.51 13.19
CA GLU A 170 -3.47 12.62 13.59
C GLU A 170 -3.24 11.54 12.52
N PRO A 171 -1.97 11.17 12.24
CA PRO A 171 -1.66 10.10 11.28
C PRO A 171 -2.19 8.73 11.72
N TRP A 172 -2.43 8.58 13.04
CA TRP A 172 -2.86 7.34 13.64
C TRP A 172 -3.80 7.58 14.82
N VAL A 173 -4.92 6.86 14.85
CA VAL A 173 -5.85 6.82 15.98
C VAL A 173 -5.85 5.45 16.62
N THR A 174 -6.09 5.41 17.93
CA THR A 174 -6.41 4.17 18.64
C THR A 174 -7.90 4.21 18.91
N THR A 175 -8.64 3.27 18.33
CA THR A 175 -10.09 3.26 18.42
C THR A 175 -10.58 2.79 19.80
N ASP A 176 -11.84 3.03 20.10
CA ASP A 176 -12.53 2.51 21.28
C ASP A 176 -12.52 0.97 21.37
N LYS A 177 -12.41 0.29 20.23
CA LYS A 177 -12.22 -1.17 20.16
C LYS A 177 -10.75 -1.62 20.30
N GLY A 178 -9.84 -0.70 20.60
CA GLY A 178 -8.42 -1.00 20.82
C GLY A 178 -7.60 -1.23 19.55
N PHE A 179 -8.14 -0.90 18.36
CA PHE A 179 -7.38 -1.02 17.11
C PHE A 179 -6.53 0.22 16.86
N ARG A 180 -5.28 0.02 16.43
CA ARG A 180 -4.44 1.10 15.91
C ARG A 180 -4.66 1.25 14.41
N VAL A 181 -5.20 2.38 13.97
CA VAL A 181 -5.62 2.61 12.58
C VAL A 181 -5.01 3.90 12.05
N GLY A 182 -4.43 3.84 10.86
CA GLY A 182 -3.88 4.98 10.12
C GLY A 182 -4.48 5.06 8.72
N LEU A 183 -4.56 6.28 8.19
CA LEU A 183 -5.00 6.55 6.82
C LEU A 183 -4.07 7.59 6.19
N TYR A 184 -3.43 7.20 5.10
CA TYR A 184 -2.70 8.11 4.23
C TYR A 184 -3.54 8.36 2.98
N VAL A 185 -3.67 9.63 2.59
CA VAL A 185 -4.38 10.02 1.37
C VAL A 185 -3.40 10.72 0.45
N PHE A 186 -3.14 10.15 -0.72
CA PHE A 186 -2.32 10.79 -1.74
C PHE A 186 -3.02 12.06 -2.25
N THR A 187 -2.26 13.15 -2.28
CA THR A 187 -2.67 14.45 -2.81
C THR A 187 -1.51 15.03 -3.63
N GLY A 188 -1.84 15.89 -4.58
CA GLY A 188 -0.87 16.74 -5.26
C GLY A 188 -0.49 17.95 -4.41
N ASP A 189 0.17 18.92 -5.03
CA ASP A 189 0.75 20.10 -4.37
C ASP A 189 -0.27 20.98 -3.61
N ASP A 190 -1.56 20.88 -3.94
CA ASP A 190 -2.63 21.64 -3.29
C ASP A 190 -3.13 21.00 -1.98
N ASN A 191 -2.58 19.83 -1.59
CA ASN A 191 -2.95 19.04 -0.42
C ASN A 191 -4.45 18.68 -0.35
N ASN A 192 -5.14 18.70 -1.51
CA ASN A 192 -6.56 18.45 -1.57
C ASN A 192 -6.89 17.35 -2.59
N VAL A 193 -6.48 17.48 -3.84
CA VAL A 193 -6.76 16.49 -4.90
C VAL A 193 -5.46 15.89 -5.42
N GLY A 194 -5.51 14.68 -5.94
CA GLY A 194 -4.36 14.03 -6.58
C GLY A 194 -4.35 12.51 -6.39
N THR A 195 -3.35 11.89 -7.01
CA THR A 195 -3.12 10.44 -6.98
C THR A 195 -1.64 10.11 -6.78
N LEU A 196 -1.33 8.83 -6.58
CA LEU A 196 0.05 8.35 -6.60
C LEU A 196 0.79 8.71 -7.90
N GLU A 197 0.10 8.74 -9.05
CA GLU A 197 0.75 9.05 -10.33
C GLU A 197 1.30 10.47 -10.41
N ASP A 198 0.66 11.43 -9.76
CA ASP A 198 1.16 12.81 -9.69
C ASP A 198 2.55 12.85 -9.01
N ILE A 199 2.79 11.95 -8.06
CA ILE A 199 4.08 11.82 -7.38
C ILE A 199 5.09 11.06 -8.27
N LEU A 200 4.64 9.96 -8.88
CA LEU A 200 5.51 9.12 -9.71
C LEU A 200 5.98 9.82 -10.99
N ILE A 201 5.12 10.62 -11.62
CA ILE A 201 5.49 11.31 -12.87
C ILE A 201 6.64 12.29 -12.62
N ASN A 202 6.60 13.03 -11.50
CA ASN A 202 7.68 13.94 -11.10
C ASN A 202 9.01 13.20 -10.91
N LEU A 203 8.98 12.02 -10.27
CA LEU A 203 10.17 11.18 -10.11
C LEU A 203 10.75 10.70 -11.44
N PHE A 204 9.89 10.29 -12.37
CA PHE A 204 10.31 9.88 -13.71
C PHE A 204 10.89 11.05 -14.50
N GLU A 205 10.29 12.25 -14.41
CA GLU A 205 10.80 13.46 -15.07
C GLU A 205 12.18 13.87 -14.54
N MET A 206 12.39 13.81 -13.22
CA MET A 206 13.69 14.13 -12.61
C MET A 206 14.81 13.22 -13.12
N LYS A 207 14.50 11.95 -13.44
CA LYS A 207 15.48 10.97 -13.91
C LYS A 207 15.64 11.02 -15.43
N ASN A 208 14.55 11.15 -16.18
CA ASN A 208 14.59 11.16 -17.64
C ASN A 208 13.38 11.90 -18.24
N LYS A 209 13.38 13.24 -18.13
CA LYS A 209 12.34 14.08 -18.72
C LYS A 209 12.10 13.83 -20.20
N VAL A 210 13.15 13.61 -21.00
CA VAL A 210 13.01 13.38 -22.45
C VAL A 210 12.17 12.14 -22.76
N LEU A 211 12.34 11.07 -21.96
CA LEU A 211 11.53 9.86 -22.11
C LEU A 211 10.07 10.12 -21.74
N VAL A 212 9.83 10.83 -20.64
CA VAL A 212 8.47 11.19 -20.20
C VAL A 212 7.77 12.05 -21.25
N ASP A 213 8.41 13.11 -21.73
CA ASP A 213 7.86 14.01 -22.76
C ASP A 213 7.56 13.24 -24.07
N SER A 214 8.42 12.28 -24.43
CA SER A 214 8.22 11.44 -25.62
C SER A 214 7.03 10.49 -25.45
N ALA A 215 6.88 9.87 -24.28
CA ALA A 215 5.77 8.99 -23.96
C ALA A 215 4.44 9.76 -23.88
N ASP A 216 4.44 10.94 -23.26
CA ASP A 216 3.28 11.84 -23.20
C ASP A 216 2.85 12.30 -24.60
N CYS A 217 3.80 12.71 -25.43
CA CYS A 217 3.52 13.07 -26.83
C CYS A 217 2.90 11.90 -27.61
N PHE A 218 3.43 10.68 -27.43
CA PHE A 218 2.87 9.48 -28.06
C PHE A 218 1.43 9.21 -27.59
N ILE A 219 1.19 9.20 -26.27
CA ILE A 219 -0.15 8.99 -25.71
C ILE A 219 -1.11 10.07 -26.19
N THR A 220 -0.75 11.34 -26.10
CA THR A 220 -1.60 12.46 -26.49
C THR A 220 -1.95 12.42 -27.98
N LYS A 221 -0.99 12.06 -28.84
CA LYS A 221 -1.23 11.93 -30.29
C LYS A 221 -2.18 10.78 -30.65
N HIS A 222 -2.21 9.72 -29.84
CA HIS A 222 -2.93 8.49 -30.14
C HIS A 222 -4.13 8.22 -29.23
N SER A 223 -4.40 9.09 -28.26
CA SER A 223 -5.56 9.02 -27.37
C SER A 223 -6.73 9.82 -27.92
N TYR A 224 -7.92 9.21 -27.92
CA TYR A 224 -9.15 9.88 -28.35
C TYR A 224 -9.79 10.79 -27.26
N ASN A 225 -9.20 10.85 -26.06
CA ASN A 225 -9.85 11.45 -24.89
C ASN A 225 -9.46 12.92 -24.69
N LYS A 226 -10.47 13.75 -24.41
CA LYS A 226 -10.26 15.10 -23.85
C LYS A 226 -9.75 14.98 -22.41
N CYS A 227 -8.69 15.70 -22.08
CA CYS A 227 -7.95 15.61 -20.82
C CYS A 227 -8.51 16.57 -19.75
N ASP A 228 -9.83 16.58 -19.55
CA ASP A 228 -10.48 17.67 -18.81
C ASP A 228 -10.75 17.34 -17.32
N THR A 229 -10.60 16.08 -16.89
CA THR A 229 -10.84 15.65 -15.49
C THR A 229 -9.57 15.14 -14.81
N VAL A 230 -9.57 15.12 -13.47
CA VAL A 230 -8.46 14.58 -12.65
C VAL A 230 -8.23 13.11 -12.97
N GLU A 231 -9.30 12.31 -13.09
CA GLU A 231 -9.23 10.89 -13.42
C GLU A 231 -8.67 10.66 -14.83
N SER A 232 -9.04 11.52 -15.80
CA SER A 232 -8.48 11.44 -17.15
C SER A 232 -6.98 11.75 -17.17
N LYS A 233 -6.53 12.72 -16.36
CA LYS A 233 -5.10 13.05 -16.21
C LYS A 233 -4.33 11.94 -15.51
N ALA A 234 -4.90 11.35 -14.46
CA ALA A 234 -4.31 10.19 -13.79
C ALA A 234 -4.18 9.01 -14.76
N ASN A 235 -5.19 8.71 -15.57
CA ASN A 235 -5.13 7.63 -16.56
C ASN A 235 -4.06 7.86 -17.65
N ILE A 236 -3.88 9.11 -18.09
CA ILE A 236 -2.81 9.47 -19.01
C ILE A 236 -1.45 9.30 -18.34
N SER A 237 -1.29 9.80 -17.12
CA SER A 237 -0.05 9.65 -16.35
C SER A 237 0.28 8.17 -16.12
N LYS A 238 -0.71 7.32 -15.78
CA LYS A 238 -0.57 5.86 -15.71
C LYS A 238 -0.02 5.29 -17.02
N SER A 239 -0.55 5.74 -18.15
CA SER A 239 -0.14 5.27 -19.48
C SER A 239 1.29 5.71 -19.82
N VAL A 240 1.62 6.97 -19.55
CA VAL A 240 2.96 7.55 -19.74
C VAL A 240 4.00 6.81 -18.90
N LEU A 241 3.74 6.64 -17.60
CA LEU A 241 4.60 5.89 -16.69
C LEU A 241 4.79 4.45 -17.15
N THR A 242 3.71 3.80 -17.60
CA THR A 242 3.77 2.43 -18.13
C THR A 242 4.71 2.35 -19.32
N ILE A 243 4.58 3.25 -20.30
CA ILE A 243 5.45 3.31 -21.50
C ILE A 243 6.90 3.55 -21.11
N CYS A 244 7.16 4.50 -20.20
CA CYS A 244 8.51 4.80 -19.73
C CYS A 244 9.17 3.54 -19.15
N GLY A 245 8.43 2.75 -18.38
CA GLY A 245 8.93 1.50 -17.82
C GLY A 245 9.20 0.39 -18.83
N GLN A 246 8.63 0.45 -20.05
CA GLN A 246 8.84 -0.58 -21.08
C GLN A 246 10.22 -0.49 -21.76
N THR A 247 10.96 0.61 -21.57
CA THR A 247 12.24 0.80 -22.26
C THR A 247 13.31 -0.19 -21.80
N GLU A 248 13.13 -0.78 -20.62
CA GLU A 248 13.98 -1.86 -20.11
C GLU A 248 13.58 -3.19 -20.76
N LYS A 249 14.54 -3.88 -21.36
CA LYS A 249 14.31 -5.13 -22.11
C LYS A 249 13.55 -6.19 -21.31
N GLU A 250 13.82 -6.31 -20.01
CA GLU A 250 13.15 -7.27 -19.12
C GLU A 250 11.73 -6.84 -18.70
N ARG A 251 11.29 -5.66 -19.13
CA ARG A 251 10.01 -5.03 -18.76
C ARG A 251 9.11 -4.77 -19.97
N ALA A 252 9.50 -5.16 -21.17
CA ALA A 252 8.61 -5.09 -22.32
C ALA A 252 7.36 -5.97 -22.12
N GLY A 253 6.18 -5.38 -22.29
CA GLY A 253 4.87 -5.96 -21.98
C GLY A 253 4.44 -5.91 -20.51
N ALA A 254 5.21 -5.24 -19.62
CA ALA A 254 4.91 -5.20 -18.20
C ALA A 254 3.77 -4.23 -17.86
N SER A 255 3.00 -4.52 -16.81
CA SER A 255 2.04 -3.57 -16.25
C SER A 255 2.73 -2.48 -15.44
N LEU A 256 2.04 -1.36 -15.16
CA LEU A 256 2.55 -0.29 -14.29
C LEU A 256 3.01 -0.81 -12.92
N ALA A 257 2.29 -1.78 -12.34
CA ALA A 257 2.67 -2.39 -11.07
C ALA A 257 4.05 -3.08 -11.14
N ALA A 258 4.32 -3.80 -12.23
CA ALA A 258 5.61 -4.44 -12.45
C ALA A 258 6.72 -3.42 -12.73
N VAL A 259 6.41 -2.35 -13.47
CA VAL A 259 7.30 -1.19 -13.69
C VAL A 259 7.68 -0.57 -12.35
N ILE A 260 6.72 -0.19 -11.52
CA ILE A 260 6.99 0.41 -10.21
C ILE A 260 7.86 -0.51 -9.36
N SER A 261 7.56 -1.81 -9.34
CA SER A 261 8.28 -2.78 -8.51
C SER A 261 9.74 -2.98 -8.91
N HIS A 262 10.08 -2.88 -10.20
CA HIS A 262 11.35 -3.41 -10.73
C HIS A 262 12.09 -2.53 -11.72
N CYS A 263 11.56 -1.37 -12.11
CA CYS A 263 12.21 -0.45 -13.04
C CYS A 263 13.41 0.24 -12.39
N ASP A 264 14.49 0.40 -13.16
CA ASP A 264 15.74 1.05 -12.76
C ASP A 264 15.62 2.57 -12.72
N ILE A 265 14.66 3.18 -13.44
CA ILE A 265 14.36 4.61 -13.34
C ILE A 265 14.08 5.00 -11.87
N LEU A 266 13.39 4.13 -11.13
CA LEU A 266 13.07 4.34 -9.72
C LEU A 266 14.18 3.86 -8.76
N SER A 267 15.32 3.38 -9.27
CA SER A 267 16.45 2.96 -8.44
C SER A 267 17.22 4.19 -7.94
N GLY A 268 17.33 4.34 -6.62
CA GLY A 268 17.92 5.54 -6.00
C GLY A 268 17.16 6.82 -6.37
N ALA A 269 15.84 6.72 -6.61
CA ALA A 269 14.99 7.88 -6.87
C ALA A 269 14.37 8.46 -5.59
N PHE A 270 14.37 7.69 -4.49
CA PHE A 270 13.82 8.10 -3.21
C PHE A 270 14.94 8.71 -2.36
N ASP A 271 14.82 10.01 -2.08
CA ASP A 271 15.71 10.76 -1.20
C ASP A 271 15.02 10.98 0.15
N PHE A 272 15.51 10.33 1.20
CA PHE A 272 14.89 10.37 2.53
C PHE A 272 15.41 11.52 3.40
N SER A 273 16.29 12.38 2.88
CA SER A 273 16.95 13.44 3.65
C SER A 273 16.00 14.56 4.06
N ASP A 274 14.99 14.81 3.24
CA ASP A 274 13.90 15.73 3.54
C ASP A 274 12.66 14.96 4.00
N GLY A 275 12.41 15.00 5.31
CA GLY A 275 11.26 14.38 5.96
C GLY A 275 9.89 14.91 5.50
N LYS A 276 9.86 15.94 4.65
CA LYS A 276 8.63 16.51 4.06
C LYS A 276 8.29 15.94 2.69
N ILE A 277 9.13 15.06 2.13
CA ILE A 277 8.80 14.42 0.86
C ILE A 277 7.92 13.20 1.12
N VAL A 278 6.94 12.97 0.23
CA VAL A 278 5.88 11.95 0.38
C VAL A 278 6.40 10.58 0.83
N TRP A 279 7.49 10.07 0.27
CA TRP A 279 8.02 8.76 0.68
C TRP A 279 8.64 8.76 2.08
N ALA A 280 9.21 9.86 2.54
CA ALA A 280 9.68 9.99 3.92
C ALA A 280 8.48 10.07 4.89
N GLU A 281 7.41 10.77 4.52
CA GLU A 281 6.16 10.79 5.29
C GLU A 281 5.54 9.38 5.40
N ILE A 282 5.54 8.62 4.31
CA ILE A 282 5.07 7.22 4.28
C ILE A 282 5.89 6.34 5.23
N VAL A 283 7.24 6.44 5.19
CA VAL A 283 8.11 5.67 6.08
C VAL A 283 7.88 6.07 7.53
N ASN A 284 7.82 7.37 7.83
CA ASN A 284 7.54 7.88 9.17
C ASN A 284 6.18 7.42 9.69
N MET A 285 5.17 7.40 8.82
CA MET A 285 3.84 6.89 9.17
C MET A 285 3.89 5.40 9.51
N ILE A 286 4.59 4.59 8.71
CA ILE A 286 4.74 3.14 8.95
C ILE A 286 5.53 2.88 10.24
N ASP A 287 6.60 3.63 10.46
CA ASP A 287 7.42 3.57 11.67
C ASP A 287 6.63 3.98 12.93
N GLY A 288 5.68 4.91 12.78
CA GLY A 288 4.78 5.36 13.84
C GLY A 288 3.62 4.40 14.17
N ALA A 289 3.52 3.26 13.47
CA ALA A 289 2.44 2.29 13.70
C ALA A 289 2.44 1.73 15.13
N PHE A 290 3.63 1.53 15.71
CA PHE A 290 3.80 0.97 17.04
C PHE A 290 4.60 1.96 17.91
N PRO A 291 3.95 2.69 18.82
CA PRO A 291 4.68 3.57 19.72
C PRO A 291 5.68 2.76 20.54
N SER A 292 6.91 3.27 20.66
CA SER A 292 7.92 2.68 21.55
C SER A 292 7.33 2.61 22.95
N GLN A 293 7.36 1.43 23.58
CA GLN A 293 6.95 1.33 24.98
C GLN A 293 7.92 2.18 25.82
N PRO A 294 7.39 3.04 26.71
CA PRO A 294 8.21 3.89 27.57
C PRO A 294 9.09 3.07 28.54
#